data_AF-A0AAV5Z6V8-F1
#
_entry.id   AF-A0AAV5Z6V8-F1
#
_cell.length_a   1.000
_cell.length_b   1.000
_cell.length_c   1.000
_cell.angle_alpha   90.00
_cell.angle_beta   90.00
_cell.angle_gamma   90.00
#
_symmetry.space_group_name_H-M   'P 1'
#
loop_
_entity.id
_entity.type
_entity.pdbx_description
1 polymer ?
#
loop_
_entity_poly.entity_id
_entity_poly.type
_entity_poly.pdbx_seq_one_letter_code
_entity_poly.pdbx_strand_id
1 'polypeptide(L)' 'VQLSRLFHEARARDMLLTGRTVEAEEAHRIGLLSSVVAPEQLLDEATAWARDIATRPPEVVAALKRAANHALEPETTR' A
#
# COMPACT_ATOMS: atom_id res chain seq x y z
N VAL A 1 7.40 6.12 -3.94
CA VAL A 1 6.13 5.37 -4.11
C VAL A 1 5.15 6.31 -4.80
N GLN A 2 4.62 5.96 -5.97
CA GLN A 2 3.76 6.84 -6.75
C GLN A 2 2.30 6.62 -6.35
N LEU A 3 1.66 7.64 -5.76
CA LEU A 3 0.30 7.54 -5.20
C LEU A 3 -0.75 7.11 -6.23
N SER A 4 -0.61 7.56 -7.48
CA SER A 4 -1.52 7.21 -8.59
C SER A 4 -1.54 5.72 -8.94
N ARG A 5 -0.59 4.94 -8.42
CA ARG A 5 -0.39 3.53 -8.75
C ARG A 5 -1.04 2.56 -7.75
N LEU A 6 -1.40 3.06 -6.56
CA LEU A 6 -1.96 2.27 -5.47
C LEU A 6 -3.48 2.36 -5.39
N PHE A 7 -4.08 3.42 -5.95
CA PHE A 7 -5.51 3.67 -5.91
C PHE A 7 -5.98 4.55 -7.08
N HIS A 8 -7.29 4.76 -7.21
CA HIS A 8 -7.93 5.48 -8.30
C HIS A 8 -7.23 6.81 -8.66
N GLU A 9 -6.85 6.94 -9.94
CA GLU A 9 -6.06 8.05 -10.47
C GLU A 9 -6.65 9.44 -10.16
N ALA A 10 -7.97 9.57 -10.20
CA ALA A 10 -8.66 10.82 -9.88
C ALA A 10 -8.39 11.30 -8.45
N ARG A 11 -8.43 10.39 -7.46
CA ARG A 11 -8.17 10.73 -6.05
C ARG A 11 -6.70 11.02 -5.81
N ALA A 12 -5.82 10.29 -6.50
CA ALA A 12 -4.39 10.55 -6.40
C ALA A 12 -4.03 11.93 -6.95
N ARG A 13 -4.61 12.33 -8.08
CA ARG A 13 -4.43 13.69 -8.64
C ARG A 13 -5.01 14.76 -7.73
N ASP A 14 -6.21 14.54 -7.16
CA ASP A 14 -6.78 15.45 -6.15
C ASP A 14 -5.81 15.70 -4.99
N MET A 15 -5.31 14.63 -4.35
CA MET A 15 -4.36 14.75 -3.24
C MET A 15 -3.05 15.43 -3.64
N LEU A 16 -2.49 15.08 -4.81
CA LEU A 16 -1.23 15.65 -5.30
C LEU A 16 -1.34 17.13 -5.66
N LEU A 17 -2.46 17.55 -6.24
CA LEU A 17 -2.66 18.91 -6.71
C LEU A 17 -3.15 19.85 -5.60
N THR A 18 -3.94 19.34 -4.65
CA THR A 18 -4.49 20.14 -3.54
C THR A 18 -3.60 20.14 -2.30
N GLY A 19 -2.76 19.12 -2.12
CA GLY A 19 -1.95 18.95 -0.91
C GLY A 19 -2.76 18.73 0.36
N ARG A 20 -4.06 18.39 0.25
CA ARG A 20 -4.94 18.22 1.41
C ARG A 20 -4.49 17.06 2.31
N THR A 21 -4.73 17.20 3.60
CA THR A 21 -4.61 16.09 4.55
C THR A 21 -5.73 15.07 4.32
N VAL A 22 -5.41 13.79 4.48
CA VAL A 22 -6.35 12.68 4.35
C VAL A 22 -6.34 11.90 5.65
N GLU A 23 -7.52 11.76 6.25
CA GLU A 23 -7.72 10.99 7.48
C GLU A 23 -7.57 9.49 7.22
N ALA A 24 -7.20 8.73 8.25
CA ALA A 24 -6.86 7.31 8.14
C ALA A 24 -8.02 6.47 7.58
N GLU A 25 -9.25 6.76 7.99
CA GLU A 25 -10.47 6.08 7.56
C GLU A 25 -10.77 6.34 6.08
N GLU A 26 -10.55 7.58 5.62
CA GLU A 26 -10.66 7.89 4.19
C GLU A 26 -9.59 7.13 3.42
N ALA A 27 -8.33 7.20 3.86
CA ALA A 27 -7.21 6.52 3.22
C ALA A 27 -7.44 5.00 3.12
N HIS A 28 -8.02 4.39 4.15
CA HIS A 28 -8.39 2.97 4.12
C HIS A 28 -9.51 2.67 3.13
N ARG A 29 -10.60 3.46 3.15
CA ARG A 29 -11.75 3.29 2.25
C ARG A 29 -11.36 3.43 0.77
N ILE A 30 -10.36 4.25 0.45
CA ILE A 30 -9.88 4.43 -0.92
C ILE A 30 -8.82 3.41 -1.34
N GLY A 31 -8.42 2.50 -0.45
CA GLY A 31 -7.42 1.46 -0.72
C GLY A 31 -5.97 1.92 -0.58
N LEU A 32 -5.71 3.12 -0.02
CA LEU A 32 -4.36 3.60 0.25
C LEU A 32 -3.75 2.93 1.49
N LEU A 33 -4.56 2.63 2.51
CA LEU A 33 -4.14 1.89 3.70
C LEU A 33 -4.81 0.52 3.75
N SER A 34 -4.05 -0.49 4.16
CA SER A 34 -4.56 -1.85 4.31
C SER A 34 -5.41 -2.04 5.56
N SER A 35 -5.18 -1.25 6.63
CA SER A 35 -5.94 -1.30 7.90
C SER A 35 -5.78 -0.02 8.71
N VAL A 36 -6.70 0.21 9.65
CA VAL A 36 -6.68 1.32 10.62
C VAL A 36 -6.89 0.73 12.01
N VAL A 37 -5.99 1.02 12.94
CA VAL A 37 -6.02 0.52 14.33
C VAL A 37 -5.70 1.65 15.30
N ALA A 38 -5.98 1.44 16.59
CA ALA A 38 -5.57 2.40 17.62
C ALA A 38 -4.04 2.56 17.66
N PRO A 39 -3.51 3.76 17.99
CA PRO A 39 -2.07 4.02 17.99
C PRO A 39 -1.25 3.01 18.82
N GLU A 40 -1.80 2.57 19.95
CA GLU A 40 -1.17 1.65 20.88
C GLU A 40 -1.05 0.23 20.30
N GLN A 41 -1.88 -0.10 19.30
CA GLN A 41 -1.93 -1.41 18.65
C GLN A 41 -1.13 -1.47 17.35
N LEU A 42 -0.63 -0.32 16.87
CA LEU A 42 0.04 -0.22 15.56
C LEU A 42 1.19 -1.23 15.41
N LEU A 43 2.07 -1.29 16.41
CA LEU A 43 3.24 -2.16 16.35
C LEU A 43 2.87 -3.63 16.44
N ASP A 44 1.87 -3.98 17.26
CA ASP A 44 1.40 -5.35 17.43
C ASP A 44 0.76 -5.88 16.14
N GLU A 45 -0.12 -5.09 15.52
CA GLU A 45 -0.77 -5.44 14.24
C GLU A 45 0.28 -5.60 13.12
N ALA A 46 1.19 -4.63 12.97
CA ALA A 46 2.24 -4.69 11.96
C ALA A 46 3.18 -5.90 12.18
N THR A 47 3.49 -6.22 13.43
CA THR A 47 4.34 -7.37 13.77
C THR A 47 3.60 -8.69 13.53
N ALA A 48 2.29 -8.76 13.78
CA ALA A 48 1.49 -9.93 13.47
C ALA A 48 1.53 -10.24 11.96
N TRP A 49 1.41 -9.22 11.11
CA TRP A 49 1.51 -9.39 9.65
C TRP A 49 2.91 -9.81 9.23
N ALA A 50 3.94 -9.18 9.81
CA ALA A 50 5.33 -9.55 9.53
C ALA A 50 5.63 -11.01 9.91
N ARG A 51 5.10 -11.46 11.06
CA ARG A 51 5.21 -12.86 11.51
C ARG A 51 4.51 -13.82 10.54
N ASP A 52 3.30 -13.49 10.09
CA ASP A 52 2.60 -14.29 9.10
C ASP A 52 3.42 -14.39 7.80
N ILE A 53 3.90 -13.27 7.27
CA ILE A 53 4.74 -13.23 6.07
C ILE A 53 6.01 -14.07 6.26
N ALA A 54 6.64 -14.00 7.43
CA ALA A 54 7.86 -14.74 7.76
C ALA A 54 7.67 -16.26 7.85
N THR A 55 6.43 -16.78 7.86
CA THR A 55 6.17 -18.22 7.74
C THR A 55 6.46 -18.77 6.33
N ARG A 56 6.61 -17.89 5.34
CA ARG A 56 6.84 -18.25 3.93
C ARG A 56 8.34 -18.25 3.61
N PRO A 57 8.82 -19.09 2.68
CA PRO A 57 10.23 -19.09 2.30
C PRO A 57 10.69 -17.70 1.80
N PRO A 58 11.84 -17.18 2.28
CA PRO A 58 12.30 -15.83 1.94
C PRO A 58 12.42 -15.56 0.43
N GLU A 59 12.86 -16.56 -0.34
CA GLU A 59 13.00 -16.49 -1.78
C GLU A 59 11.65 -16.33 -2.49
N VAL A 60 10.60 -16.98 -1.97
CA VAL A 60 9.23 -16.87 -2.51
C VAL A 60 8.67 -15.49 -2.23
N VAL A 61 8.81 -15.00 -0.99
CA VAL A 61 8.37 -13.64 -0.62
C VAL A 61 9.07 -12.59 -1.47
N ALA A 62 10.38 -12.74 -1.67
CA ALA A 62 11.16 -11.83 -2.50
C ALA A 62 10.73 -11.87 -3.98
N ALA A 63 10.48 -13.06 -4.52
CA ALA A 63 9.99 -13.23 -5.90
C ALA A 63 8.59 -12.61 -6.09
N LEU A 64 7.66 -12.88 -5.18
CA LEU A 64 6.31 -12.30 -5.21
C LEU A 64 6.33 -10.78 -5.10
N LYS A 65 7.17 -10.23 -4.22
CA LYS A 65 7.34 -8.78 -4.09
C LYS A 65 7.84 -8.14 -5.37
N ARG A 66 8.81 -8.76 -6.06
CA ARG A 66 9.31 -8.28 -7.36
C ARG A 66 8.24 -8.37 -8.44
N ALA A 67 7.56 -9.50 -8.55
CA ALA A 67 6.49 -9.70 -9.52
C ALA A 67 5.34 -8.70 -9.33
N ALA A 68 4.89 -8.48 -8.09
CA ALA A 68 3.87 -7.49 -7.77
C ALA A 68 4.31 -6.06 -8.13
N ASN A 69 5.56 -5.69 -7.83
CA ASN A 69 6.07 -4.37 -8.18
C ASN A 69 6.08 -4.13 -9.69
N HIS A 70 6.47 -5.15 -10.47
CA HIS A 70 6.50 -5.13 -11.93
C HIS A 70 5.11 -5.14 -12.55
N ALA A 71 4.18 -5.94 -12.04
CA ALA A 71 2.78 -5.95 -12.52
C ALA A 71 2.08 -4.59 -12.33
N LEU A 72 2.54 -3.80 -11.36
CA LEU A 72 2.06 -2.45 -11.12
C LEU A 72 2.80 -1.41 -12.00
N GLU A 73 3.88 -1.78 -12.71
CA GLU A 73 4.53 -0.87 -13.66
C GLU A 73 3.62 -0.68 -14.86
N PRO A 74 3.33 0.57 -15.26
CA PRO A 74 2.49 0.80 -16.44
C PRO A 74 3.21 0.25 -17.67
N GLU A 75 2.47 -0.46 -18.53
CA GLU A 75 2.85 -0.59 -19.92
C GLU A 75 2.98 0.83 -20.47
N THR A 76 4.21 1.33 -20.58
CA THR A 76 4.49 2.54 -21.34
C THR A 76 4.23 2.19 -22.80
N THR A 77 2.97 2.28 -23.20
CA THR A 77 2.59 2.38 -24.60
C THR A 77 3.20 3.67 -25.12
N ARG A 78 4.20 3.48 -25.98
CA ARG A 78 4.80 4.51 -26.83
C ARG A 78 3.77 5.19 -27.71
#